data_AF-A0AAP8N8T4-F1
#
_entry.id   AF-A0AAP8N8T4-F1
#
_cell.length_a   1.000
_cell.length_b   1.000
_cell.length_c   1.000
_cell.angle_alpha   90.00
_cell.angle_beta   90.00
_cell.angle_gamma   90.00
#
_symmetry.space_group_name_H-M   'P 1'
#
loop_
_entity.id
_entity.type
_entity.pdbx_description
1 polymer ?
#
loop_
_entity_poly.entity_id
_entity_poly.type
_entity_poly.pdbx_seq_one_letter_code
_entity_poly.pdbx_strand_id
1 'polypeptide(L)'
;LEMISPGTPLRDGIDNVLRAQTGGLIVLGFNDETKQMVDGGFHINDPFSPASLYELAKMDGAIILNENGSKILLANAQLIPDQSIFTKETGMRHRTAERVSR
;
A
#
# COMPACT_ATOMS: atom_id res chain seq x y z
N LEU A 1 12.58 -3.46 -8.34
CA LEU A 1 11.73 -4.65 -8.59
C LEU A 1 12.09 -5.84 -7.70
N GLU A 2 13.30 -5.93 -7.16
CA GLU A 2 13.72 -7.04 -6.29
C GLU A 2 12.80 -7.27 -5.07
N MET A 3 12.20 -6.21 -4.52
CA MET A 3 11.32 -6.31 -3.35
C MET A 3 10.02 -7.07 -3.58
N ILE A 4 9.57 -7.21 -4.83
CA ILE A 4 8.37 -8.00 -5.20
C ILE A 4 8.74 -9.28 -5.94
N SER A 5 10.03 -9.64 -5.95
CA SER A 5 10.49 -10.88 -6.55
C SER A 5 9.99 -12.10 -5.77
N PRO A 6 9.78 -13.25 -6.44
CA PRO A 6 9.49 -14.52 -5.77
C PRO A 6 10.48 -14.85 -4.65
N GLY A 7 9.98 -15.35 -3.52
CA GLY A 7 10.78 -15.68 -2.34
C GLY A 7 11.02 -14.51 -1.37
N THR A 8 10.49 -13.32 -1.68
CA THR A 8 10.48 -12.20 -0.72
C THR A 8 9.23 -12.26 0.17
N PRO A 9 9.32 -11.85 1.45
CA PRO A 9 8.15 -11.78 2.33
C PRO A 9 7.02 -10.91 1.78
N LEU A 10 7.36 -9.82 1.09
CA LEU A 10 6.37 -8.94 0.48
C LEU A 10 5.63 -9.66 -0.66
N ARG A 11 6.33 -10.42 -1.50
CA ARG A 11 5.70 -11.22 -2.56
C ARG A 11 4.77 -12.29 -1.98
N ASP A 12 5.22 -13.00 -0.94
CA ASP A 12 4.40 -14.02 -0.28
C ASP A 12 3.10 -13.42 0.30
N GLY A 13 3.19 -12.23 0.91
CA GLY A 13 2.03 -11.51 1.41
C GLY A 13 1.09 -11.07 0.29
N ILE A 14 1.61 -10.55 -0.82
CA ILE A 14 0.81 -10.19 -2.01
C ILE A 14 0.12 -11.44 -2.58
N ASP A 15 0.81 -12.57 -2.69
CA ASP A 15 0.23 -13.81 -3.19
C ASP A 15 -0.90 -14.32 -2.30
N ASN A 16 -0.80 -14.16 -0.97
CA ASN A 16 -1.90 -14.46 -0.04
C ASN A 16 -3.12 -13.56 -0.27
N VAL A 17 -2.91 -12.26 -0.46
CA VAL A 17 -3.99 -11.29 -0.75
C VAL A 17 -4.67 -11.61 -2.08
N LEU A 18 -3.90 -11.96 -3.11
CA LEU A 18 -4.44 -12.36 -4.41
C LEU A 18 -5.26 -13.65 -4.32
N ARG A 19 -4.80 -14.64 -3.55
CA ARG A 19 -5.52 -15.92 -3.34
C ARG A 19 -6.86 -15.73 -2.64
N ALA A 20 -6.97 -14.75 -1.72
CA ALA A 20 -8.21 -14.43 -1.04
C ALA A 20 -9.13 -13.47 -1.81
N GLN A 21 -8.70 -12.99 -2.99
CA GLN A 21 -9.46 -12.07 -3.84
C GLN A 21 -9.86 -10.75 -3.16
N THR A 22 -9.16 -10.35 -2.09
CA THR A 22 -9.45 -9.10 -1.37
C THR A 22 -8.86 -7.88 -2.08
N GLY A 23 -7.81 -8.06 -2.88
CA GLY A 23 -7.08 -6.96 -3.50
C GLY A 23 -6.45 -6.05 -2.44
N GLY A 24 -5.83 -4.95 -2.86
CA GLY A 24 -5.26 -3.99 -1.91
C GLY A 24 -4.48 -2.88 -2.60
N LEU A 25 -4.28 -1.77 -1.88
CA LEU A 25 -3.41 -0.67 -2.30
C LEU A 25 -2.24 -0.60 -1.31
N ILE A 26 -1.04 -0.94 -1.78
CA ILE A 26 0.17 -0.97 -0.93
C ILE A 26 1.09 0.16 -1.39
N VAL A 27 1.48 1.03 -0.46
CA VAL A 27 2.43 2.12 -0.67
C VAL A 27 3.73 1.78 0.04
N LEU A 28 4.86 1.92 -0.66
CA LEU A 28 6.19 1.74 -0.11
C LEU A 28 6.82 3.11 0.13
N GLY A 29 7.26 3.37 1.36
CA GLY A 29 7.80 4.66 1.76
C GLY A 29 6.74 5.57 2.36
N PHE A 30 7.16 6.34 3.37
CA PHE A 30 6.30 7.29 4.06
C PHE A 30 7.06 8.60 4.31
N ASN A 31 7.35 9.29 3.21
CA ASN A 31 8.01 10.59 3.20
C ASN A 31 7.00 11.73 3.43
N ASP A 32 7.47 12.97 3.49
CA ASP A 32 6.61 14.12 3.78
C ASP A 32 5.58 14.41 2.69
N GLU A 33 5.86 14.06 1.44
CA GLU A 33 4.89 14.13 0.33
C GLU A 33 3.75 13.13 0.53
N THR A 34 4.08 11.86 0.84
CA THR A 34 3.09 10.82 1.08
C THR A 34 2.25 11.17 2.31
N LYS A 35 2.85 11.72 3.38
CA LYS A 35 2.12 12.19 4.57
C LYS A 35 1.08 13.24 4.24
N GLN A 36 1.37 14.18 3.35
CA GLN A 36 0.43 15.24 2.98
C GLN A 36 -0.79 14.72 2.20
N MET A 37 -0.63 13.58 1.51
CA MET A 37 -1.70 12.94 0.74
C MET A 37 -2.47 11.89 1.54
N VAL A 38 -2.01 11.53 2.73
CA VAL A 38 -2.63 10.51 3.58
C VAL A 38 -3.63 11.16 4.52
N ASP A 39 -4.87 10.68 4.46
CA ASP A 39 -5.94 11.04 5.39
C ASP A 39 -6.41 9.83 6.19
N GLY A 40 -6.57 10.01 7.50
CA GLY A 40 -6.99 8.98 8.44
C GLY A 40 -6.05 7.75 8.52
N GLY A 41 -6.67 6.59 8.74
CA GLY A 41 -5.97 5.31 8.94
C GLY A 41 -5.53 5.04 10.38
N PHE A 42 -5.04 3.82 10.59
CA PHE A 42 -4.54 3.34 11.89
C PHE A 42 -3.02 3.27 11.86
N HIS A 43 -2.38 3.87 12.86
CA HIS A 43 -0.93 3.76 13.05
C HIS A 43 -0.62 2.40 13.68
N ILE A 44 0.06 1.54 12.92
CA ILE A 44 0.43 0.19 13.35
C ILE A 44 1.85 0.20 13.91
N ASN A 45 2.82 0.73 13.14
CA ASN A 45 4.23 0.80 13.51
C ASN A 45 4.88 -0.55 13.90
N ASP A 46 4.40 -1.65 13.34
CA ASP A 46 4.88 -3.00 13.64
C ASP A 46 5.78 -3.59 12.53
N PRO A 47 6.64 -4.56 12.87
CA PRO A 47 7.38 -5.34 11.88
C PRO A 47 6.47 -5.97 10.83
N PHE A 48 6.93 -5.95 9.58
CA PHE A 48 6.21 -6.58 8.48
C PHE A 48 6.21 -8.10 8.63
N SER A 49 5.05 -8.71 8.42
CA SER A 49 4.93 -10.14 8.16
C SER A 49 3.91 -10.38 7.04
N PRO A 50 4.05 -11.46 6.25
CA PRO A 50 3.07 -11.81 5.22
C PRO A 50 1.65 -11.99 5.79
N ALA A 51 1.54 -12.51 7.02
CA ALA A 51 0.26 -12.69 7.71
C ALA A 51 -0.35 -11.35 8.12
N SER A 52 0.45 -10.42 8.65
CA SER A 52 -0.02 -9.07 9.01
C SER A 52 -0.51 -8.32 7.78
N LEU A 53 0.22 -8.40 6.65
CA LEU A 53 -0.24 -7.79 5.40
C LEU A 53 -1.56 -8.39 4.93
N TYR A 54 -1.69 -9.72 4.98
CA TYR A 54 -2.90 -10.43 4.58
C TYR A 54 -4.12 -10.01 5.40
N GLU A 55 -3.99 -9.93 6.74
CA GLU A 55 -5.09 -9.52 7.61
C GLU A 55 -5.50 -8.06 7.38
N LEU A 56 -4.53 -7.16 7.28
CA LEU A 56 -4.78 -5.74 7.06
C LEU A 56 -5.35 -5.46 5.66
N ALA A 57 -4.99 -6.25 4.64
CA ALA A 57 -5.50 -6.12 3.28
C ALA A 57 -6.99 -6.51 3.14
N LYS A 58 -7.60 -7.07 4.18
CA LYS A 58 -9.05 -7.27 4.24
C LYS A 58 -9.80 -5.96 4.51
N MET A 59 -9.11 -4.97 5.05
CA MET A 59 -9.67 -3.63 5.26
C MET A 59 -9.68 -2.86 3.93
N ASP A 60 -10.56 -1.87 3.83
CA ASP A 60 -10.50 -0.90 2.74
C ASP A 60 -9.30 0.04 2.90
N GLY A 61 -9.01 0.82 1.86
CA GLY A 61 -7.94 1.82 1.88
C GLY A 61 -6.55 1.27 1.54
N ALA A 62 -5.54 2.05 1.91
CA ALA A 62 -4.13 1.79 1.63
C ALA A 62 -3.39 1.28 2.86
N ILE A 63 -2.40 0.42 2.61
CA ILE A 63 -1.43 -0.05 3.58
C ILE A 63 -0.10 0.62 3.24
N ILE A 64 0.49 1.31 4.20
CA ILE A 64 1.74 2.05 4.03
C ILE A 64 2.85 1.31 4.76
N LEU A 65 3.87 0.90 4.01
CA LEU A 65 5.08 0.30 4.53
C LEU A 65 6.20 1.34 4.54
N ASN A 66 7.23 1.10 5.35
CA ASN A 66 8.47 1.86 5.22
C ASN A 66 9.17 1.57 3.87
N GLU A 67 10.18 2.37 3.53
CA GLU A 67 10.90 2.30 2.24
C GLU A 67 11.44 0.89 1.94
N ASN A 68 11.90 0.18 2.98
CA ASN A 68 12.49 -1.15 2.85
C ASN A 68 11.44 -2.29 2.95
N GLY A 69 10.15 -1.98 3.13
CA GLY A 69 9.09 -2.98 3.29
C GLY A 69 9.20 -3.83 4.56
N SER A 70 10.01 -3.43 5.54
CA SER A 70 10.28 -4.18 6.77
C SER A 70 9.34 -3.84 7.92
N LYS A 71 8.55 -2.78 7.81
CA LYS A 71 7.55 -2.36 8.81
C LYS A 71 6.27 -1.87 8.15
N ILE A 72 5.13 -2.17 8.78
CA ILE A 72 3.82 -1.61 8.45
C ILE A 72 3.63 -0.37 9.32
N LEU A 73 3.50 0.80 8.68
CA LEU A 73 3.38 2.08 9.35
C LEU A 73 1.89 2.41 9.57
N LEU A 74 1.10 2.32 8.50
CA LEU A 74 -0.32 2.63 8.51
C LEU A 74 -1.13 1.57 7.77
N ALA A 75 -2.38 1.40 8.18
CA ALA A 75 -3.38 0.60 7.47
C ALA A 75 -4.71 1.35 7.40
N ASN A 76 -5.56 1.00 6.43
CA ASN A 76 -6.83 1.68 6.16
C ASN A 76 -6.67 3.19 5.94
N ALA A 77 -5.54 3.60 5.35
CA ALA A 77 -5.27 4.99 5.02
C ALA A 77 -6.01 5.38 3.73
N GLN A 78 -6.60 6.57 3.69
CA GLN A 78 -7.15 7.13 2.46
C GLN A 78 -6.07 7.97 1.77
N LEU A 79 -5.80 7.69 0.49
CA LEU A 79 -4.87 8.49 -0.30
C LEU A 79 -5.66 9.50 -1.14
N ILE A 80 -5.32 10.78 -0.96
CA ILE A 80 -5.91 11.93 -1.65
C ILE A 80 -4.80 12.63 -2.44
N PRO A 81 -4.32 12.04 -3.56
CA PRO A 81 -3.34 12.70 -4.41
C PRO A 81 -3.98 13.87 -5.17
N ASP A 82 -3.14 14.77 -5.69
CA ASP A 82 -3.61 15.89 -6.49
C ASP A 82 -4.38 15.40 -7.73
N GLN A 83 -5.61 15.89 -7.88
CA GLN A 83 -6.51 15.51 -8.95
C GLN A 83 -6.10 16.12 -10.30
N SER A 84 -5.27 17.17 -10.29
CA SER A 84 -4.72 17.81 -11.48
C SER A 84 -3.74 16.90 -12.23
N ILE A 85 -3.14 15.93 -11.54
CA ILE A 85 -2.21 14.96 -12.13
C ILE A 85 -2.95 14.07 -13.12
N PHE A 86 -2.52 14.13 -14.38
CA PHE A 86 -3.05 13.30 -15.45
C PHE A 86 -2.73 11.82 -15.22
N THR A 87 -3.73 10.96 -15.39
CA THR A 87 -3.65 9.51 -15.24
C THR A 87 -4.25 8.83 -16.46
N LYS A 88 -3.58 7.77 -16.95
CA LYS A 88 -4.09 6.91 -18.03
C LYS A 88 -4.85 5.69 -17.50
N GLU A 89 -4.72 5.42 -16.20
CA GLU A 89 -5.35 4.28 -15.55
C GLU A 89 -6.87 4.43 -15.42
N THR A 90 -7.55 3.28 -15.34
CA THR A 90 -9.00 3.22 -15.12
C THR A 90 -9.32 2.57 -13.76
N GLY A 91 -10.38 3.05 -13.11
CA GLY A 91 -10.74 2.64 -11.74
C GLY A 91 -10.04 3.46 -10.66
N MET A 92 -10.75 3.75 -9.56
CA MET A 92 -10.27 4.64 -8.49
C MET A 92 -8.92 4.18 -7.91
N ARG A 93 -8.76 2.89 -7.63
CA ARG A 93 -7.53 2.33 -7.03
C ARG A 93 -6.31 2.52 -7.92
N HIS A 94 -6.43 2.21 -9.20
CA HIS A 94 -5.30 2.32 -10.14
C HIS A 94 -4.94 3.78 -10.42
N ARG A 95 -5.95 4.66 -10.56
CA ARG A 95 -5.71 6.11 -10.71
C ARG A 95 -5.00 6.70 -9.50
N THR A 96 -5.40 6.32 -8.30
CA THR A 96 -4.74 6.75 -7.07
C THR A 96 -3.29 6.25 -7.04
N ALA A 97 -3.05 4.99 -7.38
CA ALA A 97 -1.69 4.44 -7.43
C ALA A 97 -0.80 5.19 -8.42
N GLU A 98 -1.27 5.45 -9.66
CA GLU A 98 -0.47 6.19 -10.66
C GLU A 98 -0.15 7.60 -10.16
N ARG A 99 -1.13 8.31 -9.59
CA ARG A 99 -0.93 9.69 -9.12
C ARG A 99 -0.03 9.79 -7.90
N VAL A 100 -0.09 8.83 -6.97
CA VAL A 100 0.78 8.79 -5.78
C VAL A 100 2.22 8.43 -6.16
N SER A 101 2.41 7.70 -7.28
CA SER A 101 3.75 7.30 -7.74
C SER A 101 4.52 8.36 -8.53
N ARG A 102 3.90 9.50 -8.85
CA ARG A 102 4.49 10.60 -9.65
C ARG A 102 4.94 11.74 -8.76
#